data_AF-A0A9E4L9F0-F1
#
_entry.id   AF-A0A9E4L9F0-F1
#
_cell.length_a   1.000
_cell.length_b   1.000
_cell.length_c   1.000
_cell.angle_alpha   90.00
_cell.angle_beta   90.00
_cell.angle_gamma   90.00
#
_symmetry.space_group_name_H-M   'P 1'
#
loop_
_entity.id
_entity.type
_entity.pdbx_description
1 polymer ?
#
loop_
_entity_poly.entity_id
_entity_poly.type
_entity_poly.pdbx_seq_one_letter_code
_entity_poly.pdbx_strand_id
1 'polypeptide(L)'
;GRVLSRNGFFQSCWKYLKIAGYYCVNEYGMTEMASQFYDNVLDTRFWRSNEPRYKIGPAWTRTLVVDPETLREVPPGQSGILRHFDLANCGSVMAIQTDDVGYLTGDGLEIRGRAPGAEARGCALALDEFLAAIENS
;
A
#
# COMPACT_ATOMS: atom_id res chain seq x y z
N GLY A 1 -18.63 10.17 -6.22
CA GLY A 1 -17.41 10.35 -7.07
C GLY A 1 -17.14 9.06 -7.83
N ARG A 2 -16.67 9.13 -9.09
CA ARG A 2 -16.45 7.91 -9.90
C ARG A 2 -15.22 7.14 -9.38
N VAL A 3 -15.41 5.88 -8.98
CA VAL A 3 -14.30 4.96 -8.67
C VAL A 3 -13.56 4.65 -9.98
N LEU A 4 -12.25 4.88 -10.00
CA LEU A 4 -11.39 4.57 -11.14
C LEU A 4 -10.59 3.30 -10.88
N SER A 5 -10.45 2.46 -11.91
CA SER A 5 -9.44 1.41 -11.89
C SER A 5 -8.04 2.02 -11.88
N ARG A 6 -7.03 1.25 -11.44
CA ARG A 6 -5.62 1.66 -11.49
C ARG A 6 -5.21 2.18 -12.88
N ASN A 7 -5.64 1.49 -13.94
CA ASN A 7 -5.38 1.92 -15.32
C ASN A 7 -6.15 3.20 -15.68
N GLY A 8 -7.40 3.34 -15.25
CA GLY A 8 -8.19 4.55 -15.45
C GLY A 8 -7.57 5.78 -14.76
N PHE A 9 -6.99 5.58 -13.57
CA PHE A 9 -6.23 6.62 -12.87
C PHE A 9 -5.01 7.07 -13.70
N PHE A 10 -4.16 6.15 -14.15
CA PHE A 10 -2.99 6.50 -14.97
C PHE A 10 -3.36 7.18 -16.29
N GLN A 11 -4.43 6.72 -16.96
CA GLN A 11 -4.96 7.39 -18.15
C GLN A 11 -5.39 8.84 -17.85
N SER A 12 -5.99 9.07 -16.68
CA SER A 12 -6.40 10.40 -16.24
C SER A 12 -5.18 11.29 -15.95
N CYS A 13 -4.16 10.78 -15.26
CA CYS A 13 -2.90 11.50 -15.04
C CYS A 13 -2.27 11.96 -16.36
N TRP A 14 -2.20 11.08 -17.37
CA TRP A 14 -1.71 11.47 -18.69
C TRP A 14 -2.61 12.50 -19.36
N LYS A 15 -3.93 12.26 -19.37
CA LYS A 15 -4.89 13.14 -20.04
C LYS A 15 -4.79 14.57 -19.54
N TYR A 16 -4.80 14.76 -18.22
CA TYR A 16 -4.93 16.08 -17.59
C TYR A 16 -3.59 16.71 -17.19
N LEU A 17 -2.63 15.92 -16.72
CA LEU A 17 -1.36 16.42 -16.18
C LEU A 17 -0.16 16.14 -17.08
N LYS A 18 -0.33 15.34 -18.15
CA LYS A 18 0.76 14.86 -19.02
C LYS A 18 1.86 14.11 -18.25
N ILE A 19 1.49 13.49 -17.13
CA ILE A 19 2.38 12.65 -16.33
C ILE A 19 2.20 11.20 -16.79
N ALA A 20 3.28 10.58 -17.25
CA ALA A 20 3.27 9.17 -17.62
C ALA A 20 3.12 8.28 -16.37
N GLY A 21 2.44 7.13 -16.50
CA GLY A 21 2.10 6.29 -15.34
C GLY A 21 3.30 5.77 -14.52
N TYR A 22 4.50 5.68 -15.11
CA TYR A 22 5.73 5.31 -14.38
C TYR A 22 6.29 6.46 -13.53
N TYR A 23 5.87 7.71 -13.76
CA TYR A 23 6.11 8.84 -12.85
C TYR A 23 5.06 8.96 -11.74
N CYS A 24 3.95 8.22 -11.84
CA CYS A 24 2.99 8.09 -10.74
C CYS A 24 3.50 7.02 -9.76
N VAL A 25 4.26 7.42 -8.75
CA VAL A 25 4.77 6.54 -7.69
C VAL A 25 3.83 6.62 -6.50
N ASN A 26 3.23 5.48 -6.12
CA ASN A 26 2.39 5.42 -4.93
C ASN A 26 3.24 5.05 -3.71
N GLU A 27 2.96 5.72 -2.60
CA GLU A 27 3.54 5.47 -1.29
C GLU A 27 2.57 4.63 -0.45
N TYR A 28 3.11 3.73 0.36
CA TYR A 28 2.43 3.08 1.47
C TYR A 28 3.17 3.41 2.77
N GLY A 29 2.42 3.87 3.76
CA GLY A 29 2.92 4.24 5.08
C GLY A 29 1.76 4.51 6.04
N MET A 30 2.09 4.73 7.31
CA MET A 30 1.13 5.04 8.36
C MET A 30 1.83 5.80 9.49
N THR A 31 1.07 6.47 10.35
CA THR A 31 1.63 7.30 11.44
C THR A 31 2.45 6.50 12.45
N GLU A 32 2.16 5.21 12.56
CA GLU A 32 2.84 4.27 13.43
C GLU A 32 4.19 3.82 12.85
N MET A 33 4.47 4.08 11.58
CA MET A 33 5.73 3.73 10.90
C MET A 33 6.58 4.98 10.62
N ALA A 34 7.86 4.91 10.97
CA ALA A 34 8.84 5.94 10.61
C ALA A 34 9.29 5.81 9.14
N SER A 35 9.21 4.60 8.58
CA SER A 35 9.62 4.27 7.22
C SER A 35 8.44 4.11 6.27
N GLN A 36 8.65 4.49 5.01
CA GLN A 36 7.66 4.41 3.93
C GLN A 36 8.09 3.39 2.88
N PHE A 37 7.10 2.81 2.21
CA PHE A 37 7.26 1.90 1.09
C PHE A 37 6.84 2.60 -0.19
N TYR A 38 7.60 2.43 -1.27
CA TYR A 38 7.32 3.06 -2.56
C TYR A 38 7.22 2.04 -3.67
N ASP A 39 6.49 2.39 -4.73
CA ASP A 39 6.49 1.55 -5.94
C ASP A 39 7.88 1.45 -6.56
N ASN A 40 8.24 0.25 -7.01
CA ASN A 40 9.47 -0.05 -7.74
C ASN A 40 9.60 0.60 -9.13
N VAL A 41 8.59 1.34 -9.61
CA VAL A 41 8.46 1.68 -11.04
C VAL A 41 9.51 2.61 -11.62
N LEU A 42 10.15 3.44 -10.79
CA LEU A 42 11.28 4.24 -11.27
C LEU A 42 12.52 3.35 -11.46
N ASP A 43 12.78 2.45 -10.51
CA ASP A 43 13.91 1.52 -10.59
C ASP A 43 13.77 0.56 -11.77
N THR A 44 12.59 -0.05 -11.94
CA THR A 44 12.33 -0.98 -13.05
C THR A 44 12.38 -0.29 -14.42
N ARG A 45 11.90 0.94 -14.52
CA ARG A 45 11.93 1.72 -15.76
C ARG A 45 13.35 2.03 -16.23
N PHE A 46 14.25 2.40 -15.32
CA PHE A 46 15.58 2.87 -15.68
C PHE A 46 16.66 1.79 -15.59
N TRP A 47 16.47 0.75 -14.76
CA TRP A 47 17.56 -0.16 -14.39
C TRP A 47 17.24 -1.66 -14.48
N ARG A 48 15.97 -2.09 -14.30
CA ARG A 48 15.66 -3.52 -14.04
C ARG A 48 14.66 -4.23 -14.97
N SER A 49 14.17 -3.58 -16.02
CA SER A 49 13.19 -4.12 -16.99
C SER A 49 11.73 -4.09 -16.50
N ASN A 50 10.76 -4.30 -17.40
CA ASN A 50 9.30 -4.13 -17.22
C ASN A 50 8.65 -5.12 -16.21
N GLU A 51 9.18 -5.24 -15.01
CA GLU A 51 8.58 -6.03 -13.93
C GLU A 51 7.23 -5.45 -13.48
N PRO A 52 6.35 -6.27 -12.88
CA PRO A 52 5.13 -5.78 -12.24
C PRO A 52 5.42 -4.72 -11.18
N ARG A 53 4.45 -3.82 -10.99
CA ARG A 53 4.50 -2.84 -9.91
C ARG A 53 4.31 -3.54 -8.56
N TYR A 54 5.24 -3.34 -7.63
CA TYR A 54 5.15 -3.76 -6.22
C TYR A 54 5.83 -2.73 -5.31
N LYS A 55 5.55 -2.82 -4.01
CA LYS A 55 6.15 -1.98 -2.98
C LYS A 55 7.51 -2.50 -2.55
N ILE A 56 8.45 -1.58 -2.40
CA ILE A 56 9.77 -1.81 -1.83
C ILE A 56 9.90 -0.90 -0.60
N GLY A 57 10.28 -1.51 0.52
CA GLY A 57 10.66 -0.80 1.74
C GLY A 57 12.17 -0.67 1.85
N PRO A 58 12.68 0.22 2.71
CA PRO A 58 14.11 0.33 2.96
C PRO A 58 14.66 -0.91 3.67
N ALA A 59 15.98 -1.12 3.58
CA ALA A 59 16.64 -2.34 4.05
C ALA A 59 16.50 -2.61 5.57
N TRP A 60 16.12 -1.61 6.36
CA TRP A 60 15.87 -1.72 7.80
C TRP A 60 14.41 -2.02 8.14
N THR A 61 13.58 -2.31 7.13
CA THR A 61 12.21 -2.78 7.31
C THR A 61 12.07 -4.24 6.93
N ARG A 62 11.15 -4.96 7.57
CA ARG A 62 10.74 -6.30 7.17
C ARG A 62 9.23 -6.41 7.28
N THR A 63 8.60 -6.97 6.25
CA THR A 63 7.16 -7.25 6.27
C THR A 63 6.93 -8.75 6.38
N LEU A 64 6.04 -9.13 7.27
CA LEU A 64 5.42 -10.45 7.29
C LEU A 64 3.98 -10.33 6.81
N VAL A 65 3.48 -11.39 6.18
CA VAL A 65 2.07 -11.56 5.86
C VAL A 65 1.59 -12.69 6.74
N VAL A 66 0.57 -12.42 7.57
CA VAL A 66 0.11 -13.37 8.58
C VAL A 66 -1.36 -13.70 8.40
N ASP A 67 -1.71 -14.92 8.77
CA ASP A 67 -3.10 -15.34 8.87
C ASP A 67 -3.80 -14.56 10.01
N PRO A 68 -5.01 -14.00 9.78
CA PRO A 68 -5.66 -13.11 10.74
C PRO A 68 -6.07 -13.81 12.04
N GLU A 69 -6.32 -15.12 12.02
CA GLU A 69 -6.79 -15.87 13.19
C GLU A 69 -5.62 -16.42 14.00
N THR A 70 -4.63 -17.01 13.31
CA THR A 70 -3.51 -17.71 13.94
C THR A 70 -2.28 -16.84 14.12
N LEU A 71 -2.21 -15.69 13.43
CA LEU A 71 -1.08 -14.75 13.43
C LEU A 71 0.25 -15.34 12.98
N ARG A 72 0.21 -16.52 12.34
CA ARG A 72 1.37 -17.20 11.75
C ARG A 72 1.61 -16.70 10.33
N GLU A 73 2.88 -16.72 9.91
CA GLU A 73 3.25 -16.35 8.55
C GLU A 73 2.57 -17.27 7.52
N VAL A 74 2.01 -16.66 6.47
CA VAL A 74 1.50 -17.40 5.30
C VAL A 74 2.60 -17.50 4.23
N PRO A 75 2.56 -18.53 3.37
CA PRO A 75 3.48 -18.64 2.23
C PRO A 75 3.48 -17.42 1.30
N PRO A 76 4.59 -17.12 0.60
CA PRO A 76 4.63 -16.09 -0.43
C PRO A 76 3.52 -16.26 -1.48
N GLY A 77 2.97 -15.15 -1.96
CA GLY A 77 1.82 -15.14 -2.87
C GLY A 77 0.46 -15.33 -2.20
N GLN A 78 0.39 -15.77 -0.94
CA GLN A 78 -0.86 -15.87 -0.19
C GLN A 78 -1.20 -14.54 0.49
N SER A 79 -2.48 -14.18 0.41
CA SER A 79 -3.00 -12.97 1.06
C SER A 79 -3.15 -13.18 2.56
N GLY A 80 -2.85 -12.15 3.34
CA GLY A 80 -3.06 -12.09 4.77
C GLY A 80 -2.93 -10.67 5.30
N ILE A 81 -2.93 -10.53 6.62
CA ILE A 81 -2.75 -9.24 7.30
C ILE A 81 -1.26 -8.90 7.32
N LEU A 82 -0.94 -7.63 7.10
CA LEU A 82 0.43 -7.15 7.09
C LEU A 82 0.93 -6.88 8.52
N ARG A 83 2.12 -7.38 8.81
CA ARG A 83 2.87 -7.02 10.01
C ARG A 83 4.21 -6.45 9.60
N HIS A 84 4.49 -5.23 10.02
CA HIS A 84 5.74 -4.54 9.69
C HIS A 84 6.67 -4.53 10.90
N PHE A 85 7.94 -4.79 10.64
CA PHE A 85 9.05 -4.50 11.53
C PHE A 85 9.80 -3.30 10.96
N ASP A 86 9.86 -2.22 11.72
CA ASP A 86 10.54 -0.98 11.33
C ASP A 86 11.61 -0.64 12.37
N LEU A 87 12.88 -0.80 12.02
CA LEU A 87 13.99 -0.47 12.92
C LEU A 87 14.21 1.04 13.06
N ALA A 88 13.59 1.87 12.20
CA ALA A 88 13.63 3.33 12.35
C ALA A 88 12.65 3.83 13.44
N ASN A 89 11.76 2.97 13.96
CA ASN A 89 10.87 3.28 15.09
C ASN A 89 11.61 3.34 16.44
N CYS A 90 12.78 3.99 16.47
CA CYS A 90 13.56 4.21 17.68
C CYS A 90 12.73 4.99 18.72
N GLY A 91 12.63 4.46 19.93
CA GLY A 91 11.84 5.06 21.00
C GLY A 91 10.33 4.76 20.91
N SER A 92 9.91 3.86 20.02
CA SER A 92 8.54 3.36 19.89
C SER A 92 8.54 1.84 19.67
N VAL A 93 7.37 1.27 19.35
CA VAL A 93 7.23 -0.15 18.98
C VAL A 93 7.80 -0.39 17.59
N MET A 94 8.71 -1.37 17.46
CA MET A 94 9.27 -1.76 16.16
C MET A 94 8.36 -2.70 15.37
N ALA A 95 7.50 -3.46 16.05
CA ALA A 95 6.62 -4.46 15.43
C ALA A 95 5.18 -3.94 15.42
N ILE A 96 4.63 -3.74 14.24
CA ILE A 96 3.32 -3.13 14.01
C ILE A 96 2.44 -4.15 13.31
N GLN A 97 1.38 -4.57 13.99
CA GLN A 97 0.29 -5.32 13.39
C GLN A 97 -0.69 -4.32 12.78
N THR A 98 -0.88 -4.37 11.47
CA THR A 98 -1.83 -3.48 10.79
C THR A 98 -3.17 -4.20 10.57
N ASP A 99 -4.16 -3.46 10.09
CA ASP A 99 -5.37 -4.01 9.47
C ASP A 99 -5.30 -3.96 7.94
N ASP A 100 -4.09 -3.80 7.37
CA ASP A 100 -3.89 -3.82 5.92
C ASP A 100 -3.75 -5.27 5.44
N VAL A 101 -4.32 -5.53 4.27
CA VAL A 101 -4.30 -6.83 3.59
C VAL A 101 -3.37 -6.74 2.39
N GLY A 102 -2.51 -7.73 2.25
CA GLY A 102 -1.60 -7.83 1.12
C GLY A 102 -0.95 -9.20 1.03
N TYR A 103 0.01 -9.32 0.13
CA TYR A 103 0.82 -10.53 -0.05
C TYR A 103 2.23 -10.17 -0.50
N LEU A 104 3.19 -11.03 -0.17
CA LEU A 104 4.56 -10.91 -0.68
C LEU A 104 4.63 -11.46 -2.10
N THR A 105 5.23 -10.69 -3.01
CA THR A 105 5.67 -11.15 -4.32
C THR A 105 7.08 -11.75 -4.19
N GLY A 106 7.66 -12.25 -5.29
CA GLY A 106 9.05 -12.71 -5.28
C GLY A 106 10.05 -11.64 -4.82
N ASP A 107 9.73 -10.37 -5.10
CA ASP A 107 10.69 -9.25 -4.99
C ASP A 107 10.19 -8.08 -4.12
N GLY A 108 8.98 -8.16 -3.56
CA GLY A 108 8.41 -7.09 -2.76
C GLY A 108 7.01 -7.37 -2.22
N LEU A 109 6.22 -6.32 -2.03
CA LEU A 109 4.92 -6.38 -1.35
C LEU A 109 3.81 -5.79 -2.23
N GLU A 110 2.68 -6.49 -2.37
CA GLU A 110 1.46 -5.92 -2.97
C GLU A 110 0.43 -5.64 -1.87
N ILE A 111 -0.10 -4.41 -1.86
CA ILE A 111 -1.16 -3.97 -0.94
C ILE A 111 -2.51 -4.10 -1.66
N ARG A 112 -3.47 -4.79 -1.05
CA ARG A 112 -4.83 -4.97 -1.58
C ARG A 112 -5.84 -3.99 -1.00
N GLY A 113 -5.62 -3.55 0.23
CA GLY A 113 -6.51 -2.62 0.93
C GLY A 113 -6.51 -2.89 2.42
N ARG A 114 -7.61 -2.52 3.09
CA ARG A 114 -7.85 -2.80 4.50
C ARG A 114 -8.68 -4.07 4.68
N ALA A 115 -8.55 -4.73 5.83
CA ALA A 115 -9.41 -5.82 6.23
C ALA A 115 -10.87 -5.33 6.36
N PRO A 116 -11.88 -6.16 6.02
CA PRO A 116 -13.28 -5.81 6.21
C PRO A 116 -13.58 -5.48 7.68
N GLY A 117 -14.26 -4.36 7.93
CA GLY A 117 -14.59 -3.92 9.29
C GLY A 117 -13.46 -3.21 10.04
N ALA A 118 -12.29 -3.03 9.42
CA ALA A 118 -11.25 -2.15 9.97
C ALA A 118 -11.77 -0.72 10.05
N GLU A 119 -11.45 0.00 11.13
CA GLU A 119 -11.79 1.41 11.24
C GLU A 119 -11.14 2.19 10.10
N ALA A 120 -11.95 2.99 9.39
CA ALA A 120 -11.42 3.94 8.43
C ALA A 120 -10.51 4.94 9.16
N ARG A 121 -9.32 5.20 8.63
CA ARG A 121 -8.34 6.12 9.22
C ARG A 121 -7.91 7.19 8.22
N GLY A 122 -7.61 8.39 8.72
CA GLY A 122 -7.04 9.50 7.95
C GLY A 122 -8.02 10.14 6.96
N CYS A 123 -7.50 10.72 5.88
CA CYS A 123 -8.30 11.41 4.85
C CYS A 123 -9.31 10.51 4.11
N ALA A 124 -9.24 9.18 4.28
CA ALA A 124 -10.24 8.24 3.79
C ALA A 124 -11.61 8.47 4.43
N LEU A 125 -11.66 8.81 5.74
CA LEU A 125 -12.90 9.18 6.43
C LEU A 125 -13.56 10.40 5.78
N ALA A 126 -12.78 11.45 5.51
CA ALA A 126 -13.28 12.67 4.88
C ALA A 126 -13.80 12.43 3.46
N LEU A 127 -13.21 11.47 2.73
CA LEU A 127 -13.69 11.08 1.40
C LEU A 127 -14.99 10.26 1.50
N ASP A 128 -15.07 9.31 2.42
CA ASP A 128 -16.26 8.50 2.63
C ASP A 128 -17.44 9.35 3.14
N GLU A 129 -17.20 10.26 4.08
CA GLU A 129 -18.18 11.25 4.56
C GLU A 129 -18.64 12.19 3.43
N PHE A 130 -17.71 12.66 2.59
CA PHE A 130 -18.04 13.49 1.43
C PHE A 130 -18.86 12.73 0.38
N LEU A 131 -18.56 11.46 0.13
CA LEU A 131 -19.32 10.61 -0.78
C LEU A 131 -20.72 10.31 -0.24
N ALA A 132 -20.84 10.00 1.04
CA ALA A 132 -22.12 9.77 1.71
C ALA A 132 -23.01 11.03 1.72
N ALA A 133 -22.42 12.22 1.83
CA ALA A 133 -23.16 13.49 1.77
C ALA A 133 -23.75 13.78 0.37
N ILE A 134 -23.09 13.31 -0.69
CA ILE A 134 -23.57 13.47 -2.08
C ILE A 134 -24.66 12.44 -2.42
N GLU A 135 -24.62 11.25 -1.83
CA GLU A 135 -25.64 10.22 -2.07
C GLU A 135 -26.95 10.49 -1.33
N ASN A 136 -26.91 11.31 -0.28
CA ASN A 136 -28.09 11.70 0.52
C ASN A 136 -28.65 13.10 0.16
N SER A 137 -28.17 13.72 -0.92
CA SER A 137 -28.61 15.03 -1.45
C SER A 137 -29.24 14.88 -2.83
#